data_AF-A0A2I1HG61-F1
#
_entry.id   AF-A0A2I1HG61-F1
#
_cell.length_a   1.000
_cell.length_b   1.000
_cell.length_c   1.000
_cell.angle_alpha   90.00
_cell.angle_beta   90.00
_cell.angle_gamma   90.00
#
_symmetry.space_group_name_H-M   'P 1'
#
loop_
_entity.id
_entity.type
_entity.pdbx_description
1 polymer ?
#
loop_
_entity_poly.entity_id
_entity_poly.type
_entity_poly.pdbx_seq_one_letter_code
_entity_poly.pdbx_strand_id
1 'polypeptide(L)'
;MQKHGMKNLLVQLGLLYENNFYDSIKNKIEENKKKAEELFEKAVEGNNLYAKAKLGRILINNKKDEKDYEKAVEFYSKAARQRRGYYSHVTQYRLNRLKDKELINEDTNIEDILEYYRKERKYGYVEILKKFGI
;
A
#
# COMPACT_ATOMS: atom_id res chain seq x y z
N MET A 1 -12.87 46.66 -33.70
CA MET A 1 -11.81 45.95 -32.94
C MET A 1 -12.33 45.26 -31.66
N GLN A 2 -13.40 44.43 -31.72
CA GLN A 2 -13.97 43.79 -30.50
C GLN A 2 -13.89 42.25 -30.46
N LYS A 3 -13.55 41.57 -31.57
CA LYS A 3 -13.56 40.09 -31.63
C LYS A 3 -12.41 39.41 -30.87
N HIS A 4 -11.28 40.09 -30.64
CA HIS A 4 -10.13 39.49 -29.93
C HIS A 4 -10.34 39.42 -28.41
N GLY A 5 -10.97 40.43 -27.79
CA GLY A 5 -11.27 40.42 -26.34
C GLY A 5 -12.32 39.39 -25.92
N MET A 6 -13.38 39.22 -26.73
CA MET A 6 -14.43 38.22 -26.48
C MET A 6 -13.93 36.78 -26.63
N LYS A 7 -13.07 36.51 -27.63
CA LYS A 7 -12.46 35.18 -27.79
C LYS A 7 -11.58 34.82 -26.60
N ASN A 8 -10.81 35.78 -26.06
CA ASN A 8 -10.01 35.56 -24.85
C ASN A 8 -10.89 35.31 -23.62
N LEU A 9 -12.03 36.01 -23.48
CA LEU A 9 -12.97 35.80 -22.37
C LEU A 9 -13.61 34.40 -22.38
N LEU A 10 -14.04 33.90 -23.55
CA LEU A 10 -14.63 32.56 -23.67
C LEU A 10 -13.62 31.45 -23.36
N VAL A 11 -12.36 31.62 -23.78
CA VAL A 11 -11.28 30.70 -23.44
C VAL A 11 -11.00 30.71 -21.93
N GLN A 12 -10.93 31.90 -21.32
CA GLN A 12 -10.76 32.03 -19.86
C GLN A 12 -11.91 31.38 -19.08
N LEU A 13 -13.15 31.54 -19.54
CA LEU A 13 -14.31 30.91 -18.94
C LEU A 13 -14.26 29.38 -19.08
N GLY A 14 -13.86 28.87 -20.24
CA GLY A 14 -13.66 27.43 -20.47
C GLY A 14 -12.64 26.83 -19.52
N LEU A 15 -11.48 27.46 -19.36
CA LEU A 15 -10.44 27.04 -18.42
C LEU A 15 -10.93 27.05 -16.96
N LEU A 16 -11.75 28.03 -16.57
CA LEU A 16 -12.34 28.07 -15.23
C LEU A 16 -13.29 26.90 -14.98
N TYR A 17 -14.17 26.59 -15.94
CA TYR A 17 -15.07 25.43 -15.83
C TYR A 17 -14.31 24.10 -15.81
N GLU A 18 -13.28 23.96 -16.65
CA GLU A 18 -12.42 22.78 -16.68
C GLU A 18 -11.70 22.58 -15.35
N ASN A 19 -11.07 23.62 -14.81
CA ASN A 19 -10.40 23.56 -13.52
C ASN A 19 -11.38 23.22 -12.37
N ASN A 20 -12.55 23.85 -12.35
CA ASN A 20 -13.58 23.56 -11.33
C ASN A 20 -14.06 22.09 -11.41
N PHE A 21 -14.23 21.57 -12.63
CA PHE A 21 -14.62 20.17 -12.84
C PHE A 21 -13.51 19.20 -12.41
N TYR A 22 -12.26 19.50 -12.78
CA TYR A 22 -11.09 18.73 -12.36
C TYR A 22 -10.96 18.68 -10.84
N ASP A 23 -11.07 19.83 -10.17
CA ASP A 23 -11.01 19.92 -8.70
C ASP A 23 -12.17 19.16 -8.04
N SER A 24 -13.37 19.23 -8.61
CA SER A 24 -14.53 18.45 -8.13
C SER A 24 -14.29 16.94 -8.21
N ILE A 25 -13.81 16.44 -9.34
CA ILE A 25 -13.47 15.02 -9.50
C ILE A 25 -12.36 14.63 -8.52
N LYS A 26 -11.30 15.42 -8.43
CA LYS A 26 -10.17 15.17 -7.54
C LYS A 26 -10.63 15.09 -6.08
N ASN A 27 -11.46 16.02 -5.64
CA ASN A 27 -12.05 16.03 -4.30
C ASN A 27 -12.90 14.78 -4.06
N LYS A 28 -13.70 14.36 -5.05
CA LYS A 28 -14.52 13.16 -4.93
C LYS A 28 -13.70 11.88 -4.85
N ILE A 29 -12.62 11.79 -5.62
CA ILE A 29 -11.67 10.66 -5.55
C ILE A 29 -11.04 10.60 -4.15
N GLU A 30 -10.65 11.73 -3.59
CA GLU A 30 -10.02 11.79 -2.27
C GLU A 30 -11.00 11.42 -1.15
N GLU A 31 -12.26 11.86 -1.24
CA GLU A 31 -13.34 11.43 -0.35
C GLU A 31 -13.53 9.90 -0.38
N ASN A 32 -13.55 9.32 -1.59
CA ASN A 32 -13.72 7.88 -1.77
C ASN A 32 -12.52 7.08 -1.22
N LYS A 33 -11.29 7.60 -1.34
CA LYS A 33 -10.11 6.97 -0.73
C LYS A 33 -10.21 6.92 0.79
N LYS A 34 -10.60 8.03 1.43
CA LYS A 34 -10.79 8.08 2.89
C LYS A 34 -11.83 7.07 3.37
N LYS A 35 -12.98 7.00 2.68
CA LYS A 35 -14.01 5.98 2.96
C LYS A 35 -13.49 4.55 2.81
N ALA A 36 -12.66 4.29 1.80
CA ALA A 36 -12.05 2.98 1.61
C ALA A 36 -11.07 2.63 2.75
N GLU A 37 -10.28 3.61 3.21
CA GLU A 37 -9.39 3.45 4.37
C GLU A 37 -10.17 3.10 5.64
N GLU A 38 -11.23 3.85 5.96
CA GLU A 38 -12.12 3.56 7.10
C GLU A 38 -12.72 2.14 7.04
N LEU A 39 -13.14 1.70 5.86
CA LEU A 39 -13.66 0.35 5.66
C LEU A 39 -12.58 -0.72 5.88
N PHE A 40 -11.34 -0.46 5.44
CA PHE A 40 -10.24 -1.36 5.73
C PHE A 40 -9.89 -1.40 7.21
N GLU A 41 -9.95 -0.27 7.93
CA GLU A 41 -9.70 -0.23 9.37
C GLU A 41 -10.71 -1.10 10.12
N LYS A 42 -12.01 -0.97 9.80
CA LYS A 42 -13.05 -1.87 10.34
C LYS A 42 -12.80 -3.33 10.00
N ALA A 43 -12.35 -3.64 8.78
CA ALA A 43 -12.04 -5.02 8.40
C ALA A 43 -10.82 -5.59 9.14
N VAL A 44 -9.88 -4.74 9.60
CA VAL A 44 -8.76 -5.18 10.45
C VAL A 44 -9.25 -5.63 11.83
N GLU A 45 -10.27 -4.99 12.39
CA GLU A 45 -10.92 -5.42 13.64
C GLU A 45 -11.48 -6.85 13.50
N GLY A 46 -12.02 -7.17 12.32
CA GLY A 46 -12.42 -8.53 11.94
C GLY A 46 -11.28 -9.48 11.56
N ASN A 47 -10.02 -9.15 11.86
CA ASN A 47 -8.81 -9.92 11.55
C ASN A 47 -8.57 -10.20 10.06
N ASN A 48 -9.12 -9.37 9.15
CA ASN A 48 -8.99 -9.59 7.71
C ASN A 48 -7.54 -9.33 7.23
N LEU A 49 -6.89 -10.37 6.68
CA LEU A 49 -5.49 -10.29 6.22
C LEU A 49 -5.29 -9.38 5.01
N TYR A 50 -6.29 -9.32 4.11
CA TYR A 50 -6.24 -8.40 2.97
C TYR A 50 -6.24 -6.96 3.47
N ALA A 51 -7.13 -6.63 4.41
CA ALA A 51 -7.23 -5.29 4.98
C ALA A 51 -5.91 -4.86 5.65
N LYS A 52 -5.30 -5.73 6.49
CA LYS A 52 -3.99 -5.48 7.10
C LYS A 52 -2.90 -5.25 6.04
N ALA A 53 -2.85 -6.10 5.02
CA ALA A 53 -1.89 -5.95 3.92
C ALA A 53 -2.15 -4.67 3.10
N LYS A 54 -3.41 -4.25 2.94
CA LYS A 54 -3.77 -3.06 2.17
C LYS A 54 -3.42 -1.79 2.94
N LEU A 55 -3.82 -1.68 4.21
CA LEU A 55 -3.51 -0.53 5.06
C LEU A 55 -2.01 -0.33 5.26
N GLY A 56 -1.26 -1.40 5.55
CA GLY A 56 0.20 -1.26 5.64
C GLY A 56 0.82 -0.76 4.32
N ARG A 57 0.24 -1.11 3.16
CA ARG A 57 0.71 -0.57 1.87
C ARG A 57 0.35 0.90 1.71
N ILE A 58 -0.85 1.30 2.12
CA ILE A 58 -1.31 2.69 2.07
C ILE A 58 -0.37 3.56 2.90
N LEU A 59 -0.07 3.16 4.14
CA LEU A 59 0.88 3.85 5.02
C LEU A 59 2.28 3.98 4.40
N ILE A 60 2.81 2.90 3.80
CA ILE A 60 4.12 2.92 3.11
C ILE A 60 4.10 3.74 1.82
N ASN A 61 2.96 3.86 1.14
CA ASN A 61 2.88 4.60 -0.12
C ASN A 61 2.65 6.10 0.13
N ASN A 62 1.93 6.45 1.17
CA ASN A 62 1.58 7.83 1.50
C ASN A 62 2.67 8.55 2.33
N LYS A 63 3.69 7.82 2.80
CA LYS A 63 4.87 8.24 3.56
C LYS A 63 4.99 9.75 3.78
N LYS A 64 4.80 10.17 5.04
CA LYS A 64 5.34 11.44 5.54
C LYS A 64 6.19 11.33 6.80
N ASP A 65 6.04 10.33 7.68
CA ASP A 65 6.87 10.25 8.90
C ASP A 65 7.17 8.80 9.35
N GLU A 66 8.12 8.65 10.28
CA GLU A 66 8.55 7.37 10.89
C GLU A 66 7.39 6.56 11.47
N LYS A 67 6.43 7.24 12.11
CA LYS A 67 5.25 6.62 12.75
C LYS A 67 4.37 5.83 11.78
N ASP A 68 4.30 6.24 10.52
CA ASP A 68 3.52 5.53 9.50
C ASP A 68 4.14 4.17 9.17
N TYR A 69 5.47 4.09 9.19
CA TYR A 69 6.19 2.84 8.97
C TYR A 69 5.97 1.87 10.12
N GLU A 70 6.07 2.34 11.36
CA GLU A 70 5.84 1.51 12.53
C GLU A 70 4.45 0.86 12.49
N LYS A 71 3.42 1.66 12.22
CA LYS A 71 2.04 1.16 12.07
C LYS A 71 1.90 0.19 10.89
N ALA A 72 2.59 0.45 9.78
CA ALA A 72 2.58 -0.46 8.62
C ALA A 72 3.24 -1.81 8.94
N VAL A 73 4.37 -1.79 9.64
CA VAL A 73 5.11 -2.97 10.09
C VAL A 73 4.29 -3.77 11.09
N GLU A 74 3.55 -3.12 11.98
CA GLU A 74 2.61 -3.78 12.89
C GLU A 74 1.53 -4.55 12.14
N PHE A 75 0.84 -3.91 11.19
CA PHE A 75 -0.20 -4.57 10.38
C PHE A 75 0.36 -5.74 9.57
N TYR A 76 1.53 -5.57 8.94
CA TYR A 76 2.17 -6.64 8.20
C TYR A 76 2.59 -7.79 9.11
N SER A 77 3.16 -7.52 10.28
CA SER A 77 3.59 -8.56 11.21
C SER A 77 2.42 -9.40 11.71
N LYS A 78 1.29 -8.75 12.04
CA LYS A 78 0.04 -9.44 12.41
C LYS A 78 -0.50 -10.34 11.29
N ALA A 79 -0.37 -9.93 10.03
CA ALA A 79 -0.83 -10.74 8.90
C ALA A 79 0.15 -11.88 8.57
N ALA A 80 1.45 -11.58 8.57
CA ALA A 80 2.53 -12.50 8.22
C ALA A 80 2.67 -13.68 9.18
N ARG A 81 2.32 -13.49 10.47
CA ARG A 81 2.31 -14.54 11.49
C ARG A 81 1.21 -15.59 11.31
N GLN A 82 0.22 -15.35 10.45
CA GLN A 82 -0.74 -16.40 10.11
C GLN A 82 -0.09 -17.55 9.33
N ARG A 83 1.05 -17.30 8.65
CA ARG A 83 1.86 -18.31 7.92
C ARG A 83 1.08 -19.11 6.88
N ARG A 84 -0.11 -18.64 6.49
CA ARG A 84 -0.96 -19.30 5.51
C ARG A 84 -1.78 -18.29 4.73
N GLY A 85 -1.99 -18.59 3.46
CA GLY A 85 -2.80 -17.78 2.56
C GLY A 85 -2.01 -16.63 1.94
N TYR A 86 -2.48 -16.22 0.77
CA TYR A 86 -1.80 -15.27 -0.11
C TYR A 86 -1.32 -14.00 0.61
N TYR A 87 -2.19 -13.36 1.39
CA TYR A 87 -1.87 -12.09 2.06
C TYR A 87 -0.88 -12.23 3.22
N SER A 88 -0.77 -13.42 3.83
CA SER A 88 0.30 -13.71 4.80
C SER A 88 1.67 -13.69 4.09
N HIS A 89 1.83 -14.43 2.99
CA HIS A 89 3.10 -14.45 2.26
C HIS A 89 3.45 -13.10 1.63
N VAL A 90 2.44 -12.36 1.14
CA VAL A 90 2.63 -10.99 0.66
C VAL A 90 3.21 -10.09 1.74
N THR A 91 2.71 -10.19 2.97
CA THR A 91 3.18 -9.35 4.08
C THR A 91 4.56 -9.78 4.60
N GLN A 92 4.87 -11.08 4.60
CA GLN A 92 6.23 -11.60 4.84
C GLN A 92 7.25 -11.02 3.85
N TYR A 93 6.94 -11.10 2.54
CA TYR A 93 7.78 -10.52 1.50
C TYR A 93 7.98 -9.02 1.69
N ARG A 94 6.92 -8.28 2.03
CA ARG A 94 7.01 -6.84 2.26
C ARG A 94 7.83 -6.48 3.49
N LEU A 95 7.72 -7.24 4.58
CA LEU A 95 8.57 -7.07 5.76
C LEU A 95 10.04 -7.29 5.42
N ASN A 96 10.37 -8.34 4.65
CA ASN A 96 11.74 -8.54 4.18
C ASN A 96 12.23 -7.33 3.39
N ARG A 97 11.43 -6.84 2.44
CA ARG A 97 11.75 -5.67 1.62
C ARG A 97 11.91 -4.37 2.41
N LEU A 98 11.18 -4.21 3.52
CA LEU A 98 11.31 -3.04 4.39
C LEU A 98 12.57 -3.16 5.27
N LYS A 99 12.89 -4.36 5.76
CA LYS A 99 14.13 -4.63 6.50
C LYS A 99 15.35 -4.38 5.61
N ASP A 100 15.33 -4.87 4.36
CA ASP A 100 16.39 -4.65 3.37
C ASP A 100 16.63 -3.17 3.04
N LYS A 101 15.63 -2.31 3.31
CA LYS A 101 15.69 -0.86 3.08
C LYS A 101 15.97 -0.06 4.36
N GLU A 102 16.21 -0.74 5.49
CA GLU A 102 16.44 -0.08 6.78
C GLU A 102 15.26 0.79 7.24
N LEU A 103 14.03 0.42 6.83
CA LEU A 103 12.78 1.13 7.15
C LEU A 103 12.02 0.48 8.30
N ILE A 104 12.69 -0.37 9.07
CA ILE A 104 12.13 -1.06 10.23
C ILE A 104 13.07 -0.78 11.41
N ASN A 105 12.51 -0.23 12.49
CA ASN A 105 13.22 -0.02 13.74
C ASN A 105 13.84 -1.35 14.22
N GLU A 106 15.12 -1.32 14.62
CA GLU A 106 15.89 -2.48 15.08
C GLU A 106 15.22 -3.25 16.22
N ASP A 107 14.49 -2.54 17.09
CA ASP A 107 13.75 -3.13 18.21
C ASP A 107 12.50 -3.93 17.77
N THR A 108 12.11 -3.83 16.50
CA THR A 108 10.94 -4.55 15.98
C THR A 108 11.27 -6.04 15.80
N ASN A 109 10.66 -6.89 16.64
CA ASN A 109 10.79 -8.34 16.51
C ASN A 109 9.99 -8.88 15.31
N ILE A 110 10.70 -9.14 14.21
CA ILE A 110 10.17 -9.79 12.99
C ILE A 110 11.02 -10.97 12.52
N GLU A 111 12.06 -11.36 13.28
CA GLU A 111 13.03 -12.34 12.78
C GLU A 111 12.41 -13.73 12.62
N ASP A 112 11.44 -14.09 13.46
CA ASP A 112 10.66 -15.32 13.32
C ASP A 112 9.88 -15.37 11.99
N ILE A 113 9.38 -14.21 11.54
CA ILE A 113 8.66 -14.05 10.28
C ILE A 113 9.64 -14.18 9.11
N LEU A 114 10.80 -13.52 9.19
CA LEU A 114 11.80 -13.53 8.12
C LEU A 114 12.47 -14.90 7.97
N GLU A 115 12.75 -15.59 9.09
CA GLU A 115 13.27 -16.95 9.07
C GLU A 115 12.29 -17.90 8.37
N TYR A 116 10.99 -17.83 8.73
CA TYR A 116 9.95 -18.60 8.06
C TYR A 116 9.90 -18.31 6.55
N TYR A 117 9.88 -17.03 6.18
CA TYR A 117 9.87 -16.61 4.78
C TYR A 117 11.08 -17.13 3.98
N ARG A 118 12.28 -17.09 4.57
CA ARG A 118 13.51 -17.62 3.95
C ARG A 118 13.42 -19.14 3.77
N LYS A 119 12.90 -19.88 4.76
CA LYS A 119 12.67 -21.33 4.67
C LYS A 119 11.72 -21.67 3.53
N GLU A 120 10.57 -21.00 3.44
CA GLU A 120 9.59 -21.23 2.36
C GLU A 120 10.20 -21.04 0.97
N ARG A 121 10.94 -19.94 0.76
CA ARG A 121 11.61 -19.69 -0.53
C ARG A 121 12.66 -20.75 -0.86
N LYS A 122 13.41 -21.22 0.15
CA LYS A 122 14.38 -22.31 -0.03
C LYS A 122 13.67 -23.60 -0.47
N TYR A 123 12.57 -23.98 0.18
CA TYR A 123 11.80 -25.16 -0.20
C TYR A 123 11.24 -25.05 -1.62
N GLY A 124 10.62 -23.91 -1.96
CA GLY A 124 10.10 -23.69 -3.31
C GLY A 124 11.20 -23.76 -4.39
N TYR A 125 12.37 -23.18 -4.12
CA TYR A 125 13.51 -23.27 -5.03
C TYR A 125 14.03 -24.70 -5.18
N VAL A 126 14.18 -25.44 -4.08
CA VAL A 126 14.61 -26.86 -4.09
C VAL A 126 13.60 -27.74 -4.83
N GLU A 127 12.29 -27.50 -4.67
CA GLU A 127 11.25 -28.24 -5.38
C GLU A 127 11.32 -27.97 -6.90
N ILE A 128 11.53 -26.72 -7.30
CA ILE A 128 11.75 -26.34 -8.69
C ILE A 128 12.97 -27.07 -9.26
N LEU A 129 14.13 -27.02 -8.58
CA LEU A 129 15.35 -27.70 -9.03
C LEU A 129 15.13 -29.21 -9.22
N LYS A 130 14.49 -29.87 -8.25
CA LYS A 130 14.13 -31.30 -8.35
C LYS A 130 13.20 -31.59 -9.52
N LYS A 131 12.20 -30.73 -9.75
CA LYS A 131 11.21 -30.89 -10.83
C LYS A 131 11.85 -30.74 -12.21
N PHE A 132 12.87 -29.89 -12.34
CA PHE A 132 13.53 -29.61 -13.61
C PHE A 132 14.88 -30.33 -13.79
N GLY A 133 15.31 -31.13 -12.81
CA GLY A 133 16.51 -31.97 -12.91
C GLY A 133 17.82 -31.20 -13.07
N ILE A 134 17.89 -29.98 -12.53
CA ILE A 134 19.05 -29.07 -12.58
C ILE A 134 19.72 -28.98 -11.22
#